data_AF-A0A928KBQ7-F1
#
_entry.id   AF-A0A928KBQ7-F1
#
_cell.length_a   1.000
_cell.length_b   1.000
_cell.length_c   1.000
_cell.angle_alpha   90.00
_cell.angle_beta   90.00
_cell.angle_gamma   90.00
#
_symmetry.space_group_name_H-M   'P 1'
#
loop_
_entity.id
_entity.type
_entity.pdbx_description
1 polymer ?
#
loop_
_entity_poly.entity_id
_entity_poly.type
_entity_poly.pdbx_seq_one_letter_code
_entity_poly.pdbx_strand_id
1 'polypeptide(L)'
;MKNVKRQYSIACLLLTAVCLLDFFTESLEVFLNNTVTLSELAAAGVFWQDGAPFLSQLLYHLTVPLGHALLAYTAYRGYREKSLEPWWEIACGVCVFHWSWLLLTHCRAVSNGVTAMWYVDVVYAGVMVVFWLLYGLSGHHYRPLVRHRRQLEYTGIAFKAGLLCASLVVMAVLGDISLAMWGDWILHVISTAGLCAGLLLLGAEDE
;
A
#
# COMPACT_ATOMS: atom_id res chain seq x y z
N MET A 1 -28.77 -9.52 -2.43
CA MET A 1 -27.93 -10.47 -1.67
C MET A 1 -26.92 -11.27 -2.51
N LYS A 2 -27.31 -12.04 -3.55
CA LYS A 2 -26.33 -12.82 -4.37
C LYS A 2 -25.24 -11.97 -5.05
N ASN A 3 -25.57 -10.77 -5.53
CA ASN A 3 -24.60 -9.86 -6.16
C ASN A 3 -23.58 -9.30 -5.17
N VAL A 4 -24.00 -8.97 -3.95
CA VAL A 4 -23.12 -8.43 -2.89
C VAL A 4 -22.08 -9.46 -2.46
N LYS A 5 -22.48 -10.72 -2.22
CA LYS A 5 -21.52 -11.81 -1.91
C LYS A 5 -20.51 -12.02 -3.04
N ARG A 6 -20.95 -11.91 -4.30
CA ARG A 6 -20.05 -12.04 -5.45
C ARG A 6 -19.03 -10.89 -5.49
N GLN A 7 -19.44 -9.66 -5.23
CA GLN A 7 -18.54 -8.49 -5.16
C GLN A 7 -17.47 -8.70 -4.08
N TYR A 8 -17.86 -9.10 -2.87
CA TYR A 8 -16.91 -9.40 -1.79
C TYR A 8 -15.95 -10.54 -2.10
N SER A 9 -16.43 -11.59 -2.75
CA SER A 9 -15.57 -12.71 -3.18
C SER A 9 -14.51 -12.22 -4.17
N ILE A 10 -14.91 -11.42 -5.17
CA ILE A 10 -13.98 -10.84 -6.15
C ILE A 10 -13.00 -9.88 -5.46
N ALA A 11 -13.48 -9.00 -4.57
CA ALA A 11 -12.64 -8.09 -3.81
C ALA A 11 -11.60 -8.87 -2.98
N CYS A 12 -12.02 -9.92 -2.28
CA CYS A 12 -11.14 -10.79 -1.51
C CYS A 12 -10.04 -11.41 -2.38
N LEU A 13 -10.39 -11.94 -3.55
CA LEU A 13 -9.42 -12.54 -4.48
C LEU A 13 -8.42 -11.50 -4.99
N LEU A 14 -8.89 -10.32 -5.41
CA LEU A 14 -8.03 -9.24 -5.89
C LEU A 14 -7.07 -8.76 -4.80
N LEU A 15 -7.57 -8.49 -3.61
CA LEU A 15 -6.77 -7.99 -2.49
C LEU A 15 -5.78 -9.05 -1.98
N THR A 16 -6.13 -10.33 -2.05
CA THR A 16 -5.20 -11.44 -1.75
C THR A 16 -4.11 -11.51 -2.81
N ALA A 17 -4.46 -11.39 -4.10
CA ALA A 17 -3.47 -11.40 -5.18
C ALA A 17 -2.49 -10.23 -5.06
N VAL A 18 -2.99 -9.02 -4.75
CA VAL A 18 -2.16 -7.84 -4.46
C VAL A 18 -1.24 -8.08 -3.27
N CYS A 19 -1.78 -8.60 -2.16
CA CYS A 19 -0.99 -8.95 -0.98
C CYS A 19 0.15 -9.92 -1.30
N LEU A 20 -0.12 -10.97 -2.07
CA LEU A 20 0.88 -11.95 -2.46
C LEU A 20 1.91 -11.33 -3.39
N LEU A 21 1.46 -10.56 -4.38
CA LEU A 21 2.34 -9.89 -5.33
C LEU A 21 3.34 -8.99 -4.61
N ASP A 22 2.85 -8.04 -3.79
CA ASP A 22 3.73 -7.11 -3.05
C ASP A 22 4.65 -7.85 -2.07
N PHE A 23 4.18 -8.95 -1.46
CA PHE A 23 5.04 -9.76 -0.61
C PHE A 23 6.19 -10.39 -1.41
N PHE A 24 5.88 -11.05 -2.52
CA PHE A 24 6.88 -11.77 -3.32
C PHE A 24 7.82 -10.85 -4.08
N THR A 25 7.37 -9.66 -4.51
CA THR A 25 8.19 -8.74 -5.31
C THR A 25 9.02 -7.79 -4.46
N GLU A 26 8.45 -7.25 -3.36
CA GLU A 26 9.09 -6.16 -2.60
C GLU A 26 9.57 -6.58 -1.21
N SER A 27 8.99 -7.64 -0.64
CA SER A 27 9.16 -7.92 0.81
C SER A 27 9.94 -9.19 1.10
N LEU A 28 9.83 -10.22 0.25
CA LEU A 28 10.41 -11.53 0.50
C LEU A 28 11.94 -11.48 0.54
N GLU A 29 12.56 -10.81 -0.43
CA GLU A 29 14.02 -10.69 -0.47
C GLU A 29 14.55 -9.93 0.74
N VAL A 30 13.96 -8.78 1.05
CA VAL A 30 14.34 -7.98 2.23
C VAL A 30 14.15 -8.78 3.51
N PHE A 31 13.06 -9.54 3.62
CA PHE A 31 12.81 -10.40 4.77
C PHE A 31 13.87 -11.48 4.92
N LEU A 32 14.21 -12.20 3.84
CA LEU A 32 15.22 -13.25 3.87
C LEU A 32 16.60 -12.68 4.21
N ASN A 33 17.03 -11.63 3.50
CA ASN A 33 18.34 -11.01 3.69
C ASN A 33 18.48 -10.44 5.11
N ASN A 34 17.52 -9.65 5.57
CA ASN A 34 17.61 -9.03 6.88
C ASN A 34 17.46 -10.05 8.03
N THR A 35 16.70 -11.14 7.85
CA THR A 35 16.63 -12.21 8.86
C THR A 35 17.98 -12.90 9.05
N VAL A 36 18.70 -13.16 7.96
CA VAL A 36 20.05 -13.74 8.00
C VAL A 36 21.00 -12.77 8.71
N THR A 37 21.05 -11.51 8.28
CA THR A 37 21.94 -10.50 8.90
C THR A 37 21.65 -10.29 10.38
N LEU A 38 20.36 -10.22 10.77
CA LEU A 38 19.99 -10.10 12.19
C LEU A 38 20.42 -11.32 13.01
N SER A 39 20.36 -12.53 12.43
CA SER A 39 20.81 -13.75 13.09
C SER A 39 22.32 -13.75 13.31
N GLU A 40 23.09 -13.28 12.33
CA GLU A 40 24.55 -13.11 12.43
C GLU A 40 24.93 -12.07 13.48
N LEU A 41 24.27 -10.91 13.50
CA LEU A 41 24.50 -9.86 14.49
C LEU A 41 24.13 -10.31 15.92
N ALA A 42 23.08 -11.11 16.06
CA ALA A 42 22.69 -11.73 17.33
C ALA A 42 23.74 -12.74 17.80
N ALA A 43 24.25 -13.59 16.90
CA ALA A 43 25.32 -14.54 17.21
C ALA A 43 26.63 -13.83 17.60
N ALA A 44 26.91 -12.67 17.02
CA ALA A 44 28.06 -11.83 17.35
C ALA A 44 27.87 -10.98 18.63
N GLY A 45 26.67 -10.98 19.24
CA GLY A 45 26.38 -10.22 20.46
C GLY A 45 26.20 -8.71 20.27
N VAL A 46 26.08 -8.24 19.03
CA VAL A 46 25.99 -6.81 18.67
C VAL A 46 24.62 -6.39 18.13
N PHE A 47 23.61 -7.27 18.23
CA PHE A 47 22.25 -7.03 17.73
C PHE A 47 21.66 -5.67 18.12
N TRP A 48 21.80 -5.27 19.38
CA TRP A 48 21.21 -4.00 19.86
C TRP A 48 21.96 -2.76 19.39
N GLN A 49 23.21 -2.90 18.95
CA GLN A 49 24.05 -1.81 18.45
C GLN A 49 23.82 -1.62 16.95
N ASP A 50 23.84 -2.70 16.19
CA ASP A 50 23.88 -2.65 14.71
C ASP A 50 22.64 -3.25 14.04
N GLY A 51 21.78 -3.96 14.77
CA GLY A 51 20.60 -4.65 14.22
C GLY A 51 19.37 -3.76 14.02
N ALA A 52 19.33 -2.59 14.67
CA ALA A 52 18.15 -1.70 14.63
C ALA A 52 17.72 -1.28 13.20
N PRO A 53 18.61 -0.95 12.26
CA PRO A 53 18.23 -0.62 10.89
C PRO A 53 17.60 -1.79 10.13
N PHE A 54 18.17 -3.00 10.28
CA PHE A 54 17.67 -4.22 9.62
C PHE A 54 16.30 -4.64 10.18
N LEU A 55 16.14 -4.57 11.51
CA LEU A 55 14.86 -4.84 12.16
C LEU A 55 13.79 -3.84 11.72
N SER A 56 14.15 -2.56 11.62
CA SER A 56 13.24 -1.51 11.14
C SER A 56 12.77 -1.75 9.70
N GLN A 57 13.68 -2.14 8.81
CA GLN A 57 13.31 -2.50 7.43
C GLN A 57 12.41 -3.73 7.39
N LEU A 58 12.73 -4.75 8.17
CA LEU A 58 11.96 -6.00 8.22
C LEU A 58 10.52 -5.74 8.70
N LEU A 59 10.34 -4.92 9.76
CA LEU A 59 9.01 -4.50 10.22
C LEU A 59 8.26 -3.69 9.16
N TYR A 60 8.93 -2.78 8.48
CA TYR A 60 8.32 -1.97 7.43
C TYR A 60 7.84 -2.82 6.23
N HIS A 61 8.68 -3.72 5.71
CA HIS A 61 8.34 -4.59 4.58
C HIS A 61 7.25 -5.63 4.94
N LEU A 62 7.03 -5.92 6.23
CA LEU A 62 5.86 -6.70 6.66
C LEU A 62 4.57 -5.89 6.73
N THR A 63 4.66 -4.56 6.83
CA THR A 63 3.51 -3.71 7.08
C THR A 63 2.62 -3.57 5.84
N VAL A 64 3.20 -3.51 4.63
CA VAL A 64 2.44 -3.40 3.36
C VAL A 64 1.61 -4.66 3.09
N PRO A 65 2.20 -5.87 3.08
CA PRO A 65 1.42 -7.09 2.88
C PRO A 65 0.39 -7.30 3.99
N LEU A 66 0.70 -6.94 5.24
CA LEU A 66 -0.27 -7.01 6.33
C LEU A 66 -1.48 -6.11 6.07
N GLY A 67 -1.28 -4.88 5.58
CA GLY A 67 -2.38 -3.98 5.22
C GLY A 67 -3.29 -4.58 4.15
N HIS A 68 -2.71 -5.13 3.09
CA HIS A 68 -3.47 -5.79 2.01
C HIS A 68 -4.15 -7.08 2.48
N ALA A 69 -3.51 -7.87 3.34
CA ALA A 69 -4.12 -9.05 3.96
C ALA A 69 -5.33 -8.67 4.83
N LEU A 70 -5.25 -7.57 5.57
CA LEU A 70 -6.37 -7.07 6.39
C LEU A 70 -7.52 -6.56 5.52
N LEU A 71 -7.24 -5.91 4.38
CA LEU A 71 -8.28 -5.55 3.39
C LEU A 71 -8.93 -6.81 2.79
N ALA A 72 -8.14 -7.80 2.40
CA ALA A 72 -8.65 -9.08 1.89
C ALA A 72 -9.52 -9.79 2.93
N TYR A 73 -9.08 -9.79 4.20
CA TYR A 73 -9.84 -10.35 5.31
C TYR A 73 -11.14 -9.59 5.54
N THR A 74 -11.13 -8.26 5.43
CA THR A 74 -12.33 -7.42 5.51
C THR A 74 -13.32 -7.81 4.41
N ALA A 75 -12.85 -8.02 3.18
CA ALA A 75 -13.67 -8.50 2.08
C ALA A 75 -14.25 -9.90 2.35
N TYR A 76 -13.45 -10.82 2.89
CA TYR A 76 -13.90 -12.14 3.30
C TYR A 76 -14.99 -12.08 4.38
N ARG A 77 -14.89 -11.15 5.34
CA ARG A 77 -15.93 -10.93 6.35
C ARG A 77 -17.23 -10.45 5.72
N GLY A 78 -17.18 -9.51 4.77
CA GLY A 78 -18.36 -9.07 4.02
C GLY A 78 -19.02 -10.20 3.23
N TYR A 79 -18.23 -11.06 2.59
CA TYR A 79 -18.73 -12.29 1.95
C TYR A 79 -19.49 -13.21 2.94
N ARG A 80 -19.02 -13.27 4.19
CA ARG A 80 -19.63 -14.03 5.29
C ARG A 80 -20.75 -13.28 6.02
N GLU A 81 -21.18 -12.11 5.52
CA GLU A 81 -22.20 -11.26 6.15
C GLU A 81 -21.86 -10.90 7.61
N LYS A 82 -20.56 -10.80 7.91
CA LYS A 82 -20.06 -10.34 9.21
C LYS A 82 -19.73 -8.86 9.12
N SER A 83 -19.83 -8.15 10.24
CA SER A 83 -19.36 -6.77 10.34
C SER A 83 -17.94 -6.64 9.76
N LEU A 84 -17.71 -5.61 8.95
CA LEU A 84 -16.39 -5.28 8.39
C LEU A 84 -15.45 -4.71 9.47
N GLU A 85 -16.03 -4.25 10.57
CA GLU A 85 -15.31 -3.62 11.68
C GLU A 85 -14.73 -4.65 12.64
N PRO A 86 -13.62 -4.29 13.32
CA PRO A 86 -12.83 -3.06 13.15
C PRO A 86 -11.78 -3.15 12.01
N TRP A 87 -11.80 -4.23 11.24
CA TRP A 87 -10.70 -4.61 10.33
C TRP A 87 -10.47 -3.61 9.21
N TRP A 88 -11.55 -2.95 8.75
CA TRP A 88 -11.46 -1.82 7.84
C TRP A 88 -10.54 -0.71 8.35
N GLU A 89 -10.78 -0.25 9.58
CA GLU A 89 -10.05 0.87 10.19
C GLU A 89 -8.60 0.48 10.45
N ILE A 90 -8.38 -0.75 10.91
CA ILE A 90 -7.04 -1.30 11.13
C ILE A 90 -6.29 -1.35 9.79
N ALA A 91 -6.93 -1.83 8.73
CA ALA A 91 -6.32 -1.88 7.40
C ALA A 91 -5.95 -0.47 6.89
N CYS A 92 -6.87 0.49 7.01
CA CYS A 92 -6.59 1.88 6.64
C CYS A 92 -5.46 2.48 7.47
N GLY A 93 -5.44 2.23 8.79
CA GLY A 93 -4.38 2.68 9.70
C GLY A 93 -3.01 2.11 9.34
N VAL A 94 -2.94 0.84 8.95
CA VAL A 94 -1.72 0.19 8.44
C VAL A 94 -1.26 0.85 7.14
N CYS A 95 -2.18 1.16 6.22
CA CYS A 95 -1.84 1.90 5.00
C CYS A 95 -1.32 3.32 5.31
N VAL A 96 -1.96 4.06 6.22
CA VAL A 96 -1.50 5.39 6.67
C VAL A 96 -0.08 5.31 7.22
N PHE A 97 0.20 4.32 8.08
CA PHE A 97 1.54 4.12 8.63
C PHE A 97 2.58 3.89 7.52
N HIS A 98 2.30 2.99 6.58
CA HIS A 98 3.19 2.71 5.46
C HIS A 98 3.51 3.97 4.62
N TRP A 99 2.48 4.72 4.22
CA TRP A 99 2.67 5.93 3.42
C TRP A 99 3.35 7.05 4.20
N SER A 100 3.12 7.15 5.51
CA SER A 100 3.82 8.11 6.38
C SER A 100 5.30 7.77 6.53
N TRP A 101 5.63 6.48 6.59
CA TRP A 101 7.00 6.00 6.62
C TRP A 101 7.74 6.31 5.32
N LEU A 102 7.12 6.03 4.17
CA LEU A 102 7.67 6.39 2.86
C LEU A 102 7.89 7.90 2.78
N LEU A 103 6.88 8.70 3.12
CA LEU A 103 6.98 10.15 3.13
C LEU A 103 8.18 10.64 3.95
N LEU A 104 8.33 10.12 5.18
CA LEU A 104 9.47 10.47 6.04
C LEU A 104 10.82 10.10 5.41
N THR A 105 10.90 8.92 4.78
CA THR A 105 12.11 8.43 4.12
C THR A 105 12.46 9.30 2.93
N HIS A 106 11.49 9.63 2.08
CA HIS A 106 11.71 10.49 0.93
C HIS A 106 12.06 11.93 1.32
N CYS A 107 11.41 12.50 2.35
CA CYS A 107 11.75 13.82 2.89
C CYS A 107 13.21 13.90 3.37
N ARG A 108 13.72 12.85 4.02
CA ARG A 108 15.13 12.76 4.45
C ARG A 108 16.10 12.65 3.27
N ALA A 109 15.70 11.99 2.18
CA ALA A 109 16.51 11.91 0.97
C ALA A 109 16.58 13.25 0.21
N VAL A 110 15.47 14.00 0.15
CA VAL A 110 15.42 15.33 -0.47
C VAL A 110 16.34 16.32 0.24
N SER A 111 16.42 16.29 1.58
CA SER A 111 17.36 17.13 2.33
C SER A 111 18.83 16.87 2.01
N ASN A 112 19.15 15.73 1.38
CA ASN A 112 20.50 15.35 0.97
C ASN A 112 20.83 15.71 -0.50
N GLY A 113 19.99 16.49 -1.18
CA GLY A 113 20.32 17.07 -2.49
C GLY A 113 19.92 16.23 -3.73
N VAL A 114 19.06 15.21 -3.58
CA VAL A 114 18.52 14.42 -4.69
C VAL A 114 17.12 14.95 -5.04
N THR A 115 17.01 15.82 -6.06
CA THR A 115 15.99 16.89 -6.03
C THR A 115 14.74 16.72 -6.88
N ALA A 116 14.71 15.95 -7.98
CA ALA A 116 13.53 15.94 -8.86
C ALA A 116 12.62 14.69 -8.69
N MET A 117 13.20 13.50 -8.73
CA MET A 117 12.44 12.23 -8.69
C MET A 117 11.73 12.04 -7.33
N TRP A 118 12.43 12.39 -6.24
CA TRP A 118 11.92 12.26 -4.88
C TRP A 118 10.80 13.25 -4.54
N TYR A 119 10.69 14.39 -5.24
CA TYR A 119 9.59 15.33 -5.02
C TYR A 119 8.25 14.72 -5.43
N VAL A 120 8.23 13.94 -6.52
CA VAL A 120 7.03 13.21 -6.98
C VAL A 120 6.63 12.17 -5.93
N ASP A 121 7.61 11.45 -5.37
CA ASP A 121 7.36 10.43 -4.34
C ASP A 121 6.89 11.03 -3.01
N VAL A 122 7.43 12.20 -2.59
CA VAL A 122 6.98 12.93 -1.40
C VAL A 122 5.53 13.39 -1.57
N VAL A 123 5.20 14.03 -2.70
CA VAL A 123 3.83 14.49 -2.97
C VAL A 123 2.88 13.31 -3.03
N TYR A 124 3.29 12.23 -3.68
CA TYR A 124 2.52 10.99 -3.77
C TYR A 124 2.22 10.40 -2.40
N ALA A 125 3.25 10.18 -1.58
CA ALA A 125 3.11 9.60 -0.26
C ALA A 125 2.23 10.49 0.63
N GLY A 126 2.38 11.82 0.56
CA GLY A 126 1.53 12.77 1.28
C GLY A 126 0.04 12.64 0.90
N VAL A 127 -0.27 12.57 -0.39
CA VAL A 127 -1.67 12.40 -0.83
C VAL A 127 -2.22 11.04 -0.42
N MET A 128 -1.43 9.98 -0.48
CA MET A 128 -1.86 8.64 -0.05
C MET A 128 -2.13 8.59 1.45
N VAL A 129 -1.32 9.26 2.29
CA VAL A 129 -1.61 9.41 3.73
C VAL A 129 -2.98 10.07 3.94
N VAL A 130 -3.23 11.21 3.29
CA VAL A 130 -4.50 11.94 3.41
C VAL A 130 -5.67 11.08 2.93
N PHE A 131 -5.51 10.40 1.79
CA PHE A 131 -6.52 9.49 1.25
C PHE A 131 -6.91 8.42 2.27
N TRP A 132 -5.94 7.65 2.79
CA TRP A 132 -6.23 6.55 3.71
C TRP A 132 -6.78 7.01 5.06
N LEU A 133 -6.36 8.20 5.53
CA LEU A 133 -6.94 8.83 6.72
C LEU A 133 -8.42 9.17 6.49
N LEU A 134 -8.72 9.92 5.43
CA LEU A 134 -10.11 10.31 5.11
C LEU A 134 -10.97 9.07 4.84
N TYR A 135 -10.40 8.05 4.20
CA TYR A 135 -11.09 6.81 3.87
C TYR A 135 -11.42 5.97 5.10
N GLY A 136 -10.47 5.80 6.01
CA GLY A 136 -10.71 5.15 7.30
C GLY A 136 -11.74 5.91 8.13
N LEU A 137 -11.62 7.24 8.21
CA LEU A 137 -12.55 8.10 8.96
C LEU A 137 -13.96 8.15 8.35
N SER A 138 -14.10 7.91 7.04
CA SER A 138 -15.39 7.94 6.35
C SER A 138 -16.34 6.83 6.79
N GLY A 139 -15.84 5.73 7.37
CA GLY A 139 -16.69 4.63 7.84
C GLY A 139 -17.51 4.95 9.10
N HIS A 140 -16.98 5.81 9.99
CA HIS A 140 -17.55 5.93 11.35
C HIS A 140 -17.68 7.34 11.93
N HIS A 141 -16.69 8.21 11.75
CA HIS A 141 -16.64 9.43 12.55
C HIS A 141 -17.36 10.62 11.91
N TYR A 142 -17.68 10.55 10.61
CA TYR A 142 -18.21 11.69 9.87
C TYR A 142 -19.23 11.25 8.81
N ARG A 143 -20.52 11.24 9.17
CA ARG A 143 -21.64 11.03 8.23
C ARG A 143 -21.58 11.90 6.96
N PRO A 144 -21.06 13.15 6.99
CA PRO A 144 -20.88 13.91 5.76
C PRO A 144 -19.87 13.27 4.80
N LEU A 145 -18.79 12.65 5.30
CA LEU A 145 -17.74 12.03 4.48
C LEU A 145 -18.21 10.73 3.81
N VAL A 146 -19.14 9.99 4.41
CA VAL A 146 -19.76 8.79 3.80
C VAL A 146 -20.32 9.13 2.41
N ARG A 147 -21.01 10.28 2.28
CA ARG A 147 -21.60 10.74 1.01
C ARG A 147 -20.56 11.03 -0.08
N HIS A 148 -19.33 11.33 0.34
CA HIS A 148 -18.21 11.63 -0.55
C HIS A 148 -17.23 10.47 -0.68
N ARG A 149 -17.48 9.33 -0.03
CA ARG A 149 -16.57 8.18 -0.01
C ARG A 149 -16.21 7.71 -1.43
N ARG A 150 -17.21 7.51 -2.30
CA ARG A 150 -16.96 7.17 -3.72
C ARG A 150 -16.16 8.25 -4.44
N GLN A 151 -16.46 9.54 -4.22
CA GLN A 151 -15.71 10.62 -4.85
C GLN A 151 -14.25 10.64 -4.38
N LEU A 152 -14.00 10.37 -3.09
CA LEU A 152 -12.66 10.23 -2.52
C LEU A 152 -11.93 9.01 -3.10
N GLU A 153 -12.60 7.86 -3.23
CA GLU A 153 -12.07 6.67 -3.90
C GLU A 153 -11.67 6.99 -5.34
N TYR A 154 -12.58 7.54 -6.15
CA TYR A 154 -12.29 7.89 -7.54
C TYR A 154 -11.18 8.94 -7.66
N THR A 155 -11.15 9.94 -6.77
CA THR A 155 -10.09 10.95 -6.76
C THR A 155 -8.74 10.33 -6.40
N GLY A 156 -8.70 9.46 -5.39
CA GLY A 156 -7.49 8.73 -5.01
C GLY A 156 -6.99 7.81 -6.12
N ILE A 157 -7.90 7.10 -6.80
CA ILE A 157 -7.59 6.26 -7.96
C ILE A 157 -7.04 7.11 -9.12
N ALA A 158 -7.71 8.21 -9.46
CA ALA A 158 -7.30 9.10 -10.54
C ALA A 158 -5.93 9.74 -10.26
N PHE A 159 -5.69 10.15 -9.01
CA PHE A 159 -4.41 10.70 -8.59
C PHE A 159 -3.28 9.66 -8.67
N LYS A 160 -3.53 8.44 -8.16
CA LYS A 160 -2.57 7.34 -8.21
C LYS A 160 -2.24 6.94 -9.66
N ALA A 161 -3.25 6.86 -10.53
CA ALA A 161 -3.06 6.61 -11.96
C ALA A 161 -2.27 7.74 -12.64
N GLY A 162 -2.59 9.00 -12.34
CA GLY A 162 -1.87 10.16 -12.88
C GLY A 162 -0.38 10.16 -12.52
N LEU A 163 -0.04 9.73 -11.30
CA LEU A 163 1.35 9.63 -10.87
C LEU A 163 2.10 8.45 -11.49
N LEU A 164 1.43 7.31 -11.70
CA LEU A 164 2.00 6.20 -12.48
C LEU A 164 2.28 6.60 -13.94
N CYS A 165 1.42 7.44 -14.53
CA CYS A 165 1.66 8.02 -15.84
C CYS A 165 2.83 9.02 -15.82
N ALA A 166 2.97 9.82 -14.76
CA ALA A 166 4.08 10.75 -14.63
C ALA A 166 5.43 10.03 -14.52
N SER A 167 5.51 8.94 -13.75
CA SER A 167 6.75 8.14 -13.68
C SER A 167 7.11 7.52 -15.03
N LEU A 168 6.11 7.07 -15.81
CA LEU A 168 6.32 6.57 -17.17
C LEU A 168 6.90 7.65 -18.11
N VAL A 169 6.41 8.88 -18.04
CA VAL A 169 6.94 10.02 -18.82
C VAL A 169 8.39 10.31 -18.42
N VAL A 170 8.70 10.32 -17.11
CA VAL A 170 10.06 10.53 -16.62
C VAL A 170 11.00 9.43 -17.12
N MET A 171 10.59 8.16 -17.00
CA MET A 171 11.36 7.02 -17.51
C MET A 171 11.63 7.16 -19.02
N ALA A 172 10.60 7.51 -19.81
CA ALA A 172 10.73 7.68 -21.25
C ALA A 172 11.68 8.82 -21.65
N VAL A 173 11.72 9.91 -20.86
CA VAL A 173 12.60 11.06 -21.11
C VAL A 173 14.06 10.77 -20.73
N LEU A 174 14.29 9.96 -19.70
CA LEU A 174 15.65 9.62 -19.24
C LEU A 174 16.35 8.57 -20.11
N GLY A 175 15.62 7.88 -21.00
CA GLY A 175 16.18 7.13 -22.14
C GLY A 175 16.91 5.82 -21.82
N ASP A 176 17.23 5.55 -20.55
CA ASP A 176 18.00 4.37 -20.13
C ASP A 176 17.18 3.51 -19.17
N ILE A 177 16.20 2.78 -19.71
CA ILE A 177 15.28 1.93 -18.94
C ILE A 177 15.64 0.46 -19.18
N SER A 178 16.00 -0.26 -18.12
CA SER A 178 16.24 -1.71 -18.19
C SER A 178 14.93 -2.51 -18.29
N LEU A 179 14.99 -3.75 -18.77
CA LEU A 179 13.85 -4.66 -18.80
C LEU A 179 13.29 -4.92 -17.38
N ALA A 180 14.16 -4.94 -16.37
CA ALA A 180 13.77 -5.10 -14.98
C ALA A 180 12.88 -3.93 -14.51
N MET A 181 13.28 -2.69 -14.80
CA MET A 181 12.48 -1.49 -14.45
C MET A 181 11.11 -1.50 -15.13
N TRP A 182 11.01 -1.98 -16.37
CA TRP A 182 9.72 -2.17 -17.05
C TRP A 182 8.86 -3.24 -16.37
N GLY A 183 9.48 -4.35 -15.97
CA GLY A 183 8.81 -5.39 -15.19
C GLY A 183 8.22 -4.84 -13.89
N ASP A 184 9.02 -4.11 -13.11
CA ASP A 184 8.61 -3.52 -11.83
C ASP A 184 7.48 -2.51 -12.01
N TRP A 185 7.55 -1.67 -13.05
CA TRP A 185 6.48 -0.72 -13.39
C TRP A 185 5.17 -1.43 -13.75
N ILE A 186 5.22 -2.48 -14.58
CA ILE A 186 4.02 -3.25 -14.94
C ILE A 186 3.40 -3.91 -13.71
N LEU A 187 4.23 -4.49 -12.84
CA LEU A 187 3.77 -5.10 -11.58
C LEU A 187 3.10 -4.06 -10.68
N HIS A 188 3.68 -2.86 -10.56
CA HIS A 188 3.08 -1.74 -9.82
C HIS A 188 1.72 -1.31 -10.39
N VAL A 189 1.59 -1.26 -11.72
CA VAL A 189 0.32 -0.94 -12.38
C VAL A 189 -0.74 -2.02 -12.09
N ILE A 190 -0.37 -3.30 -12.21
CA ILE A 190 -1.27 -4.43 -11.94
C ILE A 190 -1.69 -4.44 -10.46
N SER A 191 -0.74 -4.33 -9.53
CA SER A 191 -1.00 -4.26 -8.09
C SER A 191 -1.93 -3.09 -7.76
N THR A 192 -1.66 -1.92 -8.34
CA THR A 192 -2.50 -0.73 -8.20
C THR A 192 -3.91 -0.93 -8.73
N ALA A 193 -4.06 -1.43 -9.96
CA ALA A 193 -5.35 -1.68 -10.56
C ALA A 193 -6.17 -2.69 -9.74
N GLY A 194 -5.53 -3.77 -9.28
CA GLY A 194 -6.13 -4.79 -8.43
C GLY A 194 -6.61 -4.22 -7.08
N LEU A 195 -5.79 -3.39 -6.44
CA LEU A 195 -6.14 -2.72 -5.20
C LEU A 195 -7.33 -1.77 -5.41
N CYS A 196 -7.28 -0.92 -6.43
CA CYS A 196 -8.35 0.03 -6.74
C CYS A 196 -9.67 -0.68 -7.04
N ALA A 197 -9.65 -1.74 -7.86
CA ALA A 197 -10.83 -2.54 -8.14
C ALA A 197 -11.36 -3.25 -6.89
N GLY A 198 -10.47 -3.80 -6.06
CA GLY A 198 -10.83 -4.44 -4.79
C GLY A 198 -11.52 -3.46 -3.84
N LEU A 199 -10.98 -2.24 -3.69
CA LEU A 199 -11.55 -1.19 -2.85
C LEU A 199 -12.92 -0.71 -3.35
N LEU A 200 -13.07 -0.46 -4.66
CA LEU A 200 -14.35 -0.07 -5.25
C LEU A 200 -15.44 -1.14 -5.02
N LEU A 201 -15.08 -2.41 -5.12
CA LEU A 201 -16.00 -3.53 -4.83
C LEU A 201 -16.33 -3.63 -3.34
N LEU A 202 -15.41 -3.24 -2.48
CA LEU A 202 -15.56 -3.24 -1.02
C LEU A 202 -16.43 -2.06 -0.54
N GLY A 203 -16.40 -0.92 -1.25
CA GLY A 203 -17.20 0.28 -0.97
C GLY A 203 -18.59 0.30 -1.61
N ALA A 204 -18.95 -0.70 -2.42
CA ALA A 204 -20.22 -0.72 -3.16
C ALA A 204 -21.45 -1.10 -2.31
N GLU A 205 -21.29 -1.42 -1.02
CA GLU A 205 -22.38 -1.90 -0.15
C GLU A 205 -23.38 -0.83 0.31
N ASP A 206 -23.05 0.46 0.16
CA ASP A 206 -23.87 1.57 0.68
C ASP A 206 -25.06 1.97 -0.26
N GLU A 207 -25.40 1.16 -1.28
CA GLU A 207 -26.57 1.32 -2.18
C GLU A 207 -27.53 0.12 -2.13
#